data_AF-A0A2N5TGF3-F1
#
_entry.id   AF-A0A2N5TGF3-F1
#
_cell.length_a   1.000
_cell.length_b   1.000
_cell.length_c   1.000
_cell.angle_alpha   90.00
_cell.angle_beta   90.00
_cell.angle_gamma   90.00
#
_symmetry.space_group_name_H-M   'P 1'
#
loop_
_entity.id
_entity.type
_entity.pdbx_description
1 polymer ?
#
loop_
_entity_poly.entity_id
_entity_poly.type
_entity_poly.pdbx_seq_one_letter_code
_entity_poly.pdbx_strand_id
1 'polypeptide(L)'
;MSSNTESNNPATPINIPTTPVTKKIEPEFAANQTGNAFYNKVKADFNKYSQIHYCNAEQIKTRWTSLKTATLKFSAIYNAIERNPPNTIDGPSDSSATASGLCTPSACSSGPLACLIGQKAAKRRQTEGDKDEEKLARAAEFTEVVRERLALLNRAANIFEAQNALSEKRLSLEEKKYLLEEKKLLLEEEHRLIELQAHELKRFCETDSHANDPETSEVLKMMEKKIKNKWLSPM
;
A
#
# COMPACT_ATOMS: atom_id res chain seq x y z
N MET A 1 16.10 64.60 35.33
CA MET A 1 17.23 63.84 34.75
C MET A 1 17.33 62.51 35.45
N SER A 2 16.66 61.49 34.93
CA SER A 2 16.85 60.10 35.32
C SER A 2 16.53 59.24 34.12
N SER A 3 17.59 58.85 33.42
CA SER A 3 17.57 57.91 32.31
C SER A 3 17.29 56.53 32.87
N ASN A 4 16.29 55.82 32.36
CA ASN A 4 16.17 54.38 32.58
C ASN A 4 16.19 53.65 31.25
N THR A 5 17.05 52.65 31.27
CA THR A 5 17.74 51.98 30.18
C THR A 5 16.86 50.91 29.56
N GLU A 6 16.80 50.95 28.24
CA GLU A 6 16.22 49.95 27.35
C GLU A 6 17.11 48.69 27.36
N SER A 7 16.62 47.58 27.93
CA SER A 7 17.31 46.29 27.92
C SER A 7 16.76 45.43 26.78
N ASN A 8 17.42 45.52 25.63
CA ASN A 8 17.23 44.63 24.49
C ASN A 8 17.86 43.25 24.80
N ASN A 9 17.04 42.23 25.05
CA ASN A 9 17.47 40.83 25.03
C ASN A 9 17.39 40.31 23.58
N PRO A 10 18.49 39.83 22.97
CA PRO A 10 18.42 39.15 21.68
C PRO A 10 17.90 37.72 21.88
N ALA A 11 16.85 37.37 21.12
CA ALA A 11 16.31 36.02 21.03
C ALA A 11 17.34 35.05 20.45
N THR A 12 17.69 34.02 21.21
CA THR A 12 18.51 32.90 20.77
C THR A 12 17.70 32.02 19.80
N PRO A 13 18.14 31.77 18.56
CA PRO A 13 17.46 30.83 17.68
C PRO A 13 17.73 29.39 18.14
N ILE A 14 16.66 28.69 18.53
CA ILE A 14 16.67 27.26 18.82
C ILE A 14 16.86 26.52 17.50
N ASN A 15 18.06 26.00 17.30
CA ASN A 15 18.41 25.16 16.17
C ASN A 15 17.87 23.74 16.44
N ILE A 16 16.70 23.41 15.90
CA ILE A 16 16.14 22.06 15.95
C ILE A 16 16.86 21.20 14.90
N PRO A 17 17.60 20.15 15.28
CA PRO A 17 18.15 19.22 14.30
C PRO A 17 16.99 18.38 13.76
N THR A 18 16.49 18.75 12.58
CA THR A 18 15.55 17.92 11.83
C THR A 18 16.36 16.96 10.99
N THR A 19 16.73 15.80 11.55
CA THR A 19 17.14 14.65 10.73
C THR A 19 15.97 13.69 10.61
N PRO A 20 15.38 13.52 9.41
CA PRO A 20 14.51 12.39 9.18
C PRO A 20 15.39 11.14 9.16
N VAL A 21 15.29 10.30 10.18
CA VAL A 21 15.86 8.96 10.14
C VAL A 21 15.01 8.13 9.18
N THR A 22 15.25 8.30 7.88
CA THR A 22 14.90 7.27 6.90
C THR A 22 15.78 6.07 7.20
N LYS A 23 15.26 5.12 8.00
CA LYS A 23 15.80 3.75 8.03
C LYS A 23 15.63 3.18 6.62
N LYS A 24 16.67 3.35 5.81
CA LYS A 24 16.87 2.63 4.57
C LYS A 24 17.02 1.16 4.99
N ILE A 25 15.93 0.39 4.92
CA ILE A 25 15.95 -1.06 5.11
C ILE A 25 16.67 -1.59 3.87
N GLU A 26 17.98 -1.68 3.96
CA GLU A 26 18.80 -2.38 2.98
C GLU A 26 18.49 -3.87 3.17
N PRO A 27 17.93 -4.57 2.18
CA PRO A 27 17.72 -6.00 2.29
C PRO A 27 19.10 -6.64 2.33
N GLU A 28 19.52 -7.08 3.51
CA GLU A 28 20.71 -7.90 3.70
C GLU A 28 20.48 -9.23 2.99
N PHE A 29 20.81 -9.28 1.69
CA PHE A 29 20.90 -10.52 0.93
C PHE A 29 22.10 -11.28 1.48
N ALA A 30 21.89 -12.02 2.58
CA ALA A 30 22.87 -12.92 3.13
C ALA A 30 23.21 -13.98 2.07
N ALA A 31 24.35 -13.81 1.39
CA ALA A 31 24.81 -14.62 0.25
C ALA A 31 25.02 -16.11 0.58
N ASN A 32 24.86 -16.52 1.84
CA ASN A 32 25.13 -17.88 2.33
C ASN A 32 23.88 -18.61 2.84
N GLN A 33 22.66 -18.11 2.60
CA GLN A 33 21.47 -18.86 2.97
C GLN A 33 21.25 -20.05 2.04
N THR A 34 21.24 -21.26 2.61
CA THR A 34 20.78 -22.45 1.90
C THR A 34 19.30 -22.29 1.55
N GLY A 35 18.86 -22.84 0.41
CA GLY A 35 17.47 -22.69 -0.04
C GLY A 35 16.44 -23.14 1.01
N ASN A 36 16.76 -24.17 1.82
CA ASN A 36 15.90 -24.60 2.92
C ASN A 36 15.79 -23.57 4.04
N ALA A 37 16.89 -22.89 4.39
CA ALA A 37 16.87 -21.82 5.40
C ALA A 37 15.96 -20.66 4.94
N PHE A 38 16.02 -20.30 3.66
CA PHE A 38 15.14 -19.30 3.06
C PHE A 38 13.66 -19.71 3.19
N TYR A 39 13.28 -20.90 2.71
CA TYR A 39 11.87 -21.31 2.75
C TYR A 39 11.33 -21.48 4.18
N ASN A 40 12.18 -21.89 5.13
CA ASN A 40 11.79 -21.97 6.54
C ASN A 40 11.57 -20.59 7.16
N LYS A 41 12.40 -19.59 6.82
CA LYS A 41 12.21 -18.21 7.25
C LYS A 41 10.91 -17.63 6.66
N VAL A 42 10.70 -17.78 5.36
CA VAL A 42 9.47 -17.32 4.68
C VAL A 42 8.23 -18.02 5.24
N LYS A 43 8.30 -19.31 5.55
CA LYS A 43 7.23 -20.05 6.24
C LYS A 43 6.90 -19.41 7.60
N ALA A 44 7.92 -19.12 8.41
CA ALA A 44 7.72 -18.52 9.73
C ALA A 44 7.05 -17.14 9.63
N ASP A 45 7.56 -16.29 8.73
CA ASP A 45 6.99 -14.96 8.48
C ASP A 45 5.56 -15.06 7.93
N PHE A 46 5.33 -15.92 6.93
CA PHE A 46 4.00 -16.11 6.34
C PHE A 46 2.99 -16.54 7.40
N ASN A 47 3.30 -17.55 8.22
CA ASN A 47 2.37 -18.02 9.25
C ASN A 47 2.20 -17.04 10.42
N LYS A 48 3.18 -16.16 10.66
CA LYS A 48 3.08 -15.10 11.67
C LYS A 48 2.09 -14.00 11.24
N TYR A 49 2.09 -13.63 9.96
CA TYR A 49 1.28 -12.51 9.45
C TYR A 49 -0.02 -12.95 8.74
N SER A 50 -0.07 -14.16 8.20
CA SER A 50 -1.27 -14.76 7.63
C SER A 50 -2.18 -15.24 8.75
N GLN A 51 -3.25 -14.49 9.02
CA GLN A 51 -4.24 -14.86 10.05
C GLN A 51 -5.19 -15.99 9.61
N ILE A 52 -5.16 -16.37 8.33
CA ILE A 52 -6.24 -17.17 7.70
C ILE A 52 -5.76 -18.56 7.28
N HIS A 53 -4.51 -18.68 6.82
CA HIS A 53 -4.00 -19.93 6.27
C HIS A 53 -2.63 -20.27 6.82
N TYR A 54 -2.53 -21.47 7.38
CA TYR A 54 -1.26 -22.11 7.68
C TYR A 54 -0.65 -22.71 6.41
N CYS A 55 0.62 -22.43 6.15
CA CYS A 55 1.39 -23.07 5.08
C CYS A 55 2.65 -23.75 5.62
N ASN A 56 2.96 -24.91 5.05
CA ASN A 56 4.25 -25.59 5.28
C ASN A 56 5.31 -25.12 4.26
N ALA A 57 6.59 -25.45 4.50
CA ALA A 57 7.70 -24.98 3.67
C ALA A 57 7.62 -25.48 2.22
N GLU A 58 7.17 -26.72 1.99
CA GLU A 58 7.01 -27.27 0.64
C GLU A 58 5.90 -26.56 -0.13
N GLN A 59 4.77 -26.23 0.52
CA GLN A 59 3.69 -25.45 -0.09
C GLN A 59 4.17 -24.04 -0.47
N ILE A 60 4.94 -23.38 0.40
CA ILE A 60 5.55 -22.08 0.10
C ILE A 60 6.47 -22.22 -1.12
N LYS A 61 7.31 -23.24 -1.17
CA LYS A 61 8.22 -23.51 -2.29
C LYS A 61 7.49 -23.76 -3.61
N THR A 62 6.42 -24.57 -3.61
CA THR A 62 5.59 -24.81 -4.80
C THR A 62 4.96 -23.52 -5.30
N ARG A 63 4.34 -22.74 -4.40
CA ARG A 63 3.71 -21.45 -4.76
C ARG A 63 4.72 -20.45 -5.28
N TRP A 64 5.88 -20.34 -4.61
CA TRP A 64 6.97 -19.47 -5.04
C TRP A 64 7.52 -19.83 -6.42
N THR A 65 7.66 -21.12 -6.71
CA THR A 65 8.13 -21.61 -8.02
C THR A 65 7.15 -21.23 -9.12
N SER A 66 5.84 -21.46 -8.89
CA SER A 66 4.79 -21.07 -9.84
C SER A 66 4.81 -19.56 -10.12
N LEU A 67 4.91 -18.74 -9.07
CA LEU A 67 5.02 -17.29 -9.18
C LEU A 67 6.26 -16.87 -9.97
N LYS A 68 7.44 -17.41 -9.64
CA LYS A 68 8.70 -17.13 -10.35
C LYS A 68 8.59 -17.46 -11.83
N THR A 69 8.00 -18.60 -12.19
CA THR A 69 7.79 -18.98 -13.58
C THR A 69 6.85 -18.00 -14.31
N ALA A 70 5.76 -17.58 -13.67
CA ALA A 70 4.86 -16.57 -14.24
C ALA A 70 5.59 -15.24 -14.47
N THR A 71 6.34 -14.75 -13.48
CA THR A 71 7.14 -13.53 -13.59
C THR A 71 8.13 -13.61 -14.76
N LEU A 72 8.84 -14.72 -14.91
CA LEU A 72 9.78 -14.91 -16.02
C LEU A 72 9.08 -14.86 -17.39
N LYS A 73 7.88 -15.45 -17.51
CA LYS A 73 7.08 -15.37 -18.75
C LYS A 73 6.68 -13.93 -19.06
N PHE A 74 6.20 -13.19 -18.06
CA PHE A 74 5.84 -11.78 -18.23
C PHE A 74 7.06 -10.93 -18.63
N SER A 75 8.22 -11.13 -17.99
CA SER A 75 9.46 -10.44 -18.39
C SER A 75 9.87 -10.77 -19.81
N ALA A 76 9.73 -12.03 -20.25
CA ALA A 76 10.03 -12.41 -21.63
C ALA A 76 9.11 -11.72 -22.64
N ILE A 77 7.81 -11.63 -22.35
CA ILE A 77 6.83 -10.93 -23.19
C ILE A 77 7.15 -9.43 -23.23
N TYR A 78 7.39 -8.82 -22.07
CA TYR A 78 7.75 -7.40 -21.97
C TYR A 78 8.99 -7.08 -22.81
N ASN A 79 10.07 -7.86 -22.63
CA ASN A 79 11.30 -7.68 -23.41
C ASN A 79 11.09 -7.92 -24.91
N ALA A 80 10.18 -8.81 -25.30
CA ALA A 80 9.86 -9.06 -26.70
C ALA A 80 9.14 -7.86 -27.34
N ILE A 81 8.20 -7.25 -26.61
CA ILE A 81 7.49 -6.03 -27.04
C ILE A 81 8.46 -4.84 -27.07
N GLU A 82 9.34 -4.71 -26.08
CA GLU A 82 10.32 -3.64 -26.03
C GLU A 82 11.31 -3.71 -27.21
N ARG A 83 11.73 -4.92 -27.60
CA ARG A 83 12.62 -5.11 -28.77
C ARG A 83 11.90 -4.99 -30.10
N ASN A 84 10.62 -5.38 -30.16
CA ASN A 84 9.81 -5.35 -31.37
C ASN A 84 8.49 -4.64 -31.03
N PRO A 85 8.50 -3.31 -30.89
CA PRO A 85 7.27 -2.58 -30.67
C PRO A 85 6.33 -2.88 -31.84
N PRO A 86 5.04 -3.18 -31.61
CA PRO A 86 4.10 -3.37 -32.69
C PRO A 86 4.10 -2.07 -33.49
N ASN A 87 4.64 -2.12 -34.71
CA ASN A 87 4.68 -0.97 -35.59
C ASN A 87 3.26 -0.40 -35.67
N THR A 88 3.14 0.84 -35.23
CA THR A 88 1.92 1.63 -35.33
C THR A 88 1.42 1.51 -36.76
N ILE A 89 0.21 0.99 -36.89
CA ILE A 89 -0.48 0.81 -38.16
C ILE A 89 -0.72 2.20 -38.74
N ASP A 90 0.20 2.68 -39.57
CA ASP A 90 -0.07 3.73 -40.54
C ASP A 90 -0.73 3.06 -41.76
N GLY A 91 -2.06 3.01 -41.71
CA GLY A 91 -2.93 2.86 -42.87
C GLY A 91 -3.05 1.47 -43.51
N PRO A 92 -4.18 1.20 -44.19
CA PRO A 92 -4.36 0.01 -45.01
C PRO A 92 -3.49 0.14 -46.27
N SER A 93 -2.24 -0.31 -46.17
CA SER A 93 -1.40 -0.55 -47.34
C SER A 93 -1.70 -1.95 -47.85
N ASP A 94 -2.25 -2.00 -49.07
CA ASP A 94 -2.51 -3.19 -49.86
C ASP A 94 -1.22 -4.02 -50.07
N SER A 95 -0.86 -4.83 -49.07
CA SER A 95 0.23 -5.79 -49.22
C SER A 95 -0.30 -7.08 -49.84
N SER A 96 -0.37 -7.08 -51.18
CA SER A 96 -0.49 -8.30 -51.96
C SER A 96 0.77 -9.16 -51.75
N ALA A 97 0.74 -10.03 -50.76
CA ALA A 97 1.75 -11.08 -50.62
C ALA A 97 1.41 -12.22 -51.59
N THR A 98 1.98 -12.12 -52.79
CA THR A 98 2.17 -13.24 -53.71
C THR A 98 2.95 -14.34 -53.02
N ALA A 99 2.26 -15.39 -52.59
CA ALA A 99 2.87 -16.69 -52.28
C ALA A 99 2.50 -17.66 -53.40
N SER A 100 3.34 -17.67 -54.44
CA SER A 100 3.40 -18.73 -55.45
C SER A 100 3.68 -20.07 -54.80
N GLY A 101 2.93 -21.10 -55.19
CA GLY A 101 3.36 -22.48 -55.04
C GLY A 101 2.24 -23.44 -54.67
N LEU A 102 1.59 -24.02 -55.68
CA LEU A 102 1.58 -25.46 -55.94
C LEU A 102 0.51 -25.77 -57.01
N CYS A 103 0.98 -25.98 -58.24
CA CYS A 103 0.19 -26.56 -59.32
C CYS A 103 -0.08 -28.04 -59.02
N THR A 104 -1.33 -28.46 -59.17
CA THR A 104 -1.67 -29.85 -59.51
C THR A 104 -2.71 -29.79 -60.63
N PRO A 105 -2.38 -30.19 -61.88
CA PRO A 105 -3.38 -30.29 -62.93
C PRO A 105 -4.14 -31.60 -62.74
N SER A 106 -5.45 -31.52 -62.47
CA SER A 106 -6.35 -32.67 -62.54
C SER A 106 -7.36 -32.46 -63.66
N ALA A 107 -7.56 -33.54 -64.40
CA ALA A 107 -8.00 -33.57 -65.78
C ALA A 107 -9.48 -33.19 -66.01
N CYS A 108 -9.70 -32.81 -67.26
CA CYS A 108 -10.96 -32.48 -67.90
C CYS A 108 -12.10 -33.48 -67.63
N SER A 109 -13.30 -32.96 -67.42
CA SER A 109 -14.51 -33.61 -67.89
C SER A 109 -15.36 -32.59 -68.65
N SER A 110 -15.40 -32.79 -69.96
CA SER A 110 -16.16 -32.01 -70.93
C SER A 110 -17.61 -32.50 -70.90
N GLY A 111 -18.53 -31.62 -70.50
CA GLY A 111 -19.98 -31.81 -70.62
C GLY A 111 -20.56 -30.74 -71.55
N PRO A 112 -21.47 -31.09 -72.48
CA PRO A 112 -21.87 -30.20 -73.56
C PRO A 112 -22.81 -29.08 -73.09
N LEU A 113 -22.62 -27.92 -73.73
CA LEU A 113 -23.46 -26.73 -73.65
C LEU A 113 -24.95 -27.04 -73.90
N ALA A 114 -25.79 -26.67 -72.95
CA ALA A 114 -27.15 -26.22 -73.21
C ALA A 114 -27.19 -24.70 -73.05
N CYS A 115 -27.26 -23.99 -74.16
CA CYS A 115 -27.39 -22.53 -74.22
C CYS A 115 -28.75 -22.09 -73.68
N LEU A 116 -28.81 -21.65 -72.43
CA LEU A 116 -29.88 -20.76 -71.96
C LEU A 116 -29.46 -19.31 -72.18
N ILE A 117 -29.71 -18.88 -73.41
CA ILE A 117 -29.76 -17.47 -73.81
C ILE A 117 -30.98 -16.84 -73.11
N GLY A 118 -30.75 -15.77 -72.32
CA GLY A 118 -31.81 -14.83 -71.96
C GLY A 118 -32.08 -14.50 -70.48
N GLN A 119 -31.22 -14.80 -69.50
CA GLN A 119 -31.51 -14.45 -68.08
C GLN A 119 -30.36 -13.81 -67.27
N LYS A 120 -29.35 -13.19 -67.91
CA LYS A 120 -28.11 -12.79 -67.20
C LYS A 120 -28.09 -11.41 -66.52
N ALA A 121 -29.13 -10.59 -66.58
CA ALA A 121 -29.07 -9.23 -66.05
C ALA A 121 -29.85 -8.96 -64.74
N ALA A 122 -30.84 -9.79 -64.37
CA ALA A 122 -31.77 -9.44 -63.29
C ALA A 122 -31.48 -10.13 -61.93
N LYS A 123 -30.56 -11.10 -61.86
CA LYS A 123 -30.37 -11.95 -60.67
C LYS A 123 -28.99 -11.78 -60.01
N ARG A 124 -28.51 -10.53 -59.89
CA ARG A 124 -27.28 -10.18 -59.13
C ARG A 124 -27.46 -9.09 -58.08
N ARG A 125 -28.68 -8.59 -57.85
CA ARG A 125 -28.93 -7.49 -56.89
C ARG A 125 -29.52 -7.92 -55.55
N GLN A 126 -29.59 -9.22 -55.24
CA GLN A 126 -30.38 -9.71 -54.09
C GLN A 126 -29.57 -10.41 -52.98
N THR A 127 -28.23 -10.41 -53.03
CA THR A 127 -27.40 -11.09 -52.02
C THR A 127 -26.37 -10.17 -51.34
N GLU A 128 -26.38 -8.88 -51.65
CA GLU A 128 -25.45 -7.90 -51.04
C GLU A 128 -26.02 -7.32 -49.73
N GLY A 129 -27.35 -7.20 -49.60
CA GLY A 129 -28.01 -6.60 -48.43
C GLY A 129 -27.77 -7.36 -47.11
N ASP A 130 -27.79 -8.70 -47.15
CA ASP A 130 -27.63 -9.53 -45.94
C ASP A 130 -26.24 -9.41 -45.28
N LYS A 131 -25.21 -9.07 -46.05
CA LYS A 131 -23.83 -9.01 -45.53
C LYS A 131 -23.58 -7.77 -44.67
N ASP A 132 -24.27 -6.68 -44.93
CA ASP A 132 -24.07 -5.44 -44.19
C ASP A 132 -24.84 -5.44 -42.86
N GLU A 133 -25.99 -6.11 -42.81
CA GLU A 133 -26.73 -6.34 -41.57
C GLU A 133 -25.94 -7.25 -40.59
N GLU A 134 -25.31 -8.31 -41.09
CA GLU A 134 -24.44 -9.16 -40.26
C GLU A 134 -23.23 -8.39 -39.71
N LYS A 135 -22.61 -7.52 -40.51
CA LYS A 135 -21.51 -6.66 -40.04
C LYS A 135 -21.97 -5.68 -38.96
N LEU A 136 -23.14 -5.07 -39.14
CA LEU A 136 -23.74 -4.17 -38.14
C LEU A 136 -24.03 -4.90 -36.83
N ALA A 137 -24.57 -6.13 -36.89
CA ALA A 137 -24.80 -6.96 -35.71
C ALA A 137 -23.49 -7.25 -34.96
N ARG A 138 -22.43 -7.69 -35.66
CA ARG A 138 -21.11 -7.94 -35.04
C ARG A 138 -20.50 -6.68 -34.45
N ALA A 139 -20.67 -5.53 -35.10
CA ALA A 139 -20.19 -4.25 -34.59
C ALA A 139 -20.93 -3.83 -33.30
N ALA A 140 -22.24 -4.08 -33.23
CA ALA A 140 -23.04 -3.84 -32.04
C ALA A 140 -22.62 -4.74 -30.87
N GLU A 141 -22.44 -6.04 -31.11
CA GLU A 141 -21.94 -7.00 -30.10
C GLU A 141 -20.56 -6.59 -29.58
N PHE A 142 -19.64 -6.22 -30.48
CA PHE A 142 -18.32 -5.74 -30.08
C PHE A 142 -18.40 -4.49 -29.20
N THR A 143 -19.26 -3.53 -29.57
CA THR A 143 -19.44 -2.29 -28.81
C THR A 143 -20.01 -2.57 -27.42
N GLU A 144 -20.91 -3.54 -27.29
CA GLU A 144 -21.45 -3.98 -26.01
C GLU A 144 -20.36 -4.60 -25.12
N VAL A 145 -19.55 -5.51 -25.66
CA VAL A 145 -18.43 -6.13 -24.94
C VAL A 145 -17.42 -5.08 -24.47
N VAL A 146 -17.10 -4.10 -25.32
CA VAL A 146 -16.19 -3.00 -24.94
C VAL A 146 -16.77 -2.17 -23.80
N ARG A 147 -18.07 -1.86 -23.87
CA ARG A 147 -18.77 -1.08 -22.83
C ARG A 147 -18.77 -1.81 -21.49
N GLU A 148 -19.05 -3.11 -21.51
CA GLU A 148 -19.03 -3.95 -20.31
C GLU A 148 -17.63 -4.00 -19.69
N ARG A 149 -16.60 -4.24 -20.52
CA ARG A 149 -15.19 -4.26 -20.05
C ARG A 149 -14.76 -2.92 -19.46
N LEU A 150 -15.15 -1.81 -20.07
CA LEU A 150 -14.86 -0.48 -19.55
C LEU A 150 -15.55 -0.25 -18.19
N ALA A 151 -16.80 -0.67 -18.04
CA ALA A 151 -17.51 -0.59 -16.77
C ALA A 151 -16.84 -1.43 -15.67
N LEU A 152 -16.35 -2.63 -16.00
CA LEU A 152 -15.58 -3.48 -15.08
C LEU A 152 -14.26 -2.83 -14.67
N LEU A 153 -13.52 -2.22 -15.60
CA LEU A 153 -12.29 -1.51 -15.30
C LEU A 153 -12.52 -0.31 -14.37
N ASN A 154 -13.57 0.48 -14.63
CA ASN A 154 -13.93 1.61 -13.76
C ASN A 154 -14.32 1.12 -12.36
N ARG A 155 -15.05 0.01 -12.25
CA ARG A 155 -15.38 -0.59 -10.95
C ARG A 155 -14.13 -1.06 -10.22
N ALA A 156 -13.18 -1.68 -10.93
CA ALA A 156 -11.92 -2.10 -10.35
C ALA A 156 -11.10 -0.91 -9.85
N ALA A 157 -11.03 0.19 -10.62
CA ALA A 157 -10.37 1.42 -10.22
C ALA A 157 -10.95 1.99 -8.91
N ASN A 158 -12.28 2.08 -8.81
CA ASN A 158 -12.95 2.54 -7.59
C ASN A 158 -12.65 1.64 -6.37
N ILE A 159 -12.55 0.32 -6.57
CA ILE A 159 -12.18 -0.62 -5.51
C ILE A 159 -10.74 -0.36 -5.04
N PHE A 160 -9.81 -0.15 -5.96
CA PHE A 160 -8.42 0.18 -5.64
C PHE A 160 -8.29 1.50 -4.88
N GLU A 161 -9.03 2.54 -5.29
CA GLU A 161 -9.06 3.81 -4.57
C GLU A 161 -9.58 3.65 -3.13
N ALA A 162 -10.67 2.90 -2.95
CA ALA A 162 -11.20 2.60 -1.63
C ALA A 162 -10.19 1.81 -0.76
N GLN A 163 -9.48 0.86 -1.36
CA GLN A 163 -8.44 0.08 -0.68
C GLN A 163 -7.26 0.95 -0.25
N ASN A 164 -6.85 1.91 -1.09
CA ASN A 164 -5.80 2.87 -0.74
C ASN A 164 -6.23 3.76 0.42
N ALA A 165 -7.44 4.31 0.38
CA ALA A 165 -7.99 5.12 1.48
C ALA A 165 -8.08 4.35 2.81
N LEU A 166 -8.44 3.06 2.77
CA LEU A 166 -8.42 2.19 3.96
C LEU A 166 -7.00 1.96 4.49
N SER A 167 -6.03 1.82 3.60
CA SER A 167 -4.62 1.61 3.97
C SER A 167 -4.03 2.85 4.64
N GLU A 168 -4.35 4.05 4.15
CA GLU A 168 -3.96 5.32 4.77
C GLU A 168 -4.57 5.48 6.17
N LYS A 169 -5.86 5.19 6.33
CA LYS A 169 -6.53 5.23 7.65
C LYS A 169 -5.90 4.25 8.63
N ARG A 170 -5.53 3.04 8.16
CA ARG A 170 -4.84 2.03 8.98
C ARG A 170 -3.48 2.52 9.43
N LEU A 171 -2.71 3.16 8.55
CA LEU A 171 -1.41 3.74 8.89
C LEU A 171 -1.55 4.82 9.97
N SER A 172 -2.51 5.74 9.80
CA SER A 172 -2.78 6.80 10.77
C SER A 172 -3.19 6.26 12.15
N LEU A 173 -3.92 5.14 12.20
CA LEU A 173 -4.25 4.48 13.46
C LEU A 173 -3.02 3.89 14.15
N GLU A 174 -2.11 3.28 13.40
CA GLU A 174 -0.88 2.72 13.97
C GLU A 174 0.04 3.82 14.51
N GLU A 175 0.14 4.96 13.81
CA GLU A 175 0.87 6.14 14.30
C GLU A 175 0.29 6.68 15.61
N LYS A 176 -1.04 6.83 15.69
CA LYS A 176 -1.73 7.26 16.91
C LYS A 176 -1.53 6.27 18.06
N LYS A 177 -1.52 4.97 17.77
CA LYS A 177 -1.26 3.93 18.76
C LYS A 177 0.16 4.01 19.31
N TYR A 178 1.16 4.27 18.46
CA TYR A 178 2.53 4.50 18.90
C TYR A 178 2.64 5.71 19.85
N LEU A 179 2.03 6.85 19.47
CA LEU A 179 2.00 8.04 20.31
C LEU A 179 1.30 7.81 21.66
N LEU A 180 0.26 6.98 21.68
CA LEU A 180 -0.44 6.64 22.91
C LEU A 180 0.43 5.79 23.84
N GLU A 181 1.18 4.82 23.29
CA GLU A 181 2.11 4.00 24.07
C GLU A 181 3.26 4.84 24.65
N GLU A 182 3.79 5.79 23.88
CA GLU A 182 4.80 6.75 24.36
C GLU A 182 4.28 7.57 25.55
N LYS A 183 3.07 8.14 25.43
CA LYS A 183 2.44 8.88 26.53
C LYS A 183 2.20 8.01 27.77
N LYS A 184 1.83 6.75 27.56
CA LYS A 184 1.62 5.79 28.66
C LYS A 184 2.92 5.50 29.41
N LEU A 185 4.04 5.34 28.70
CA LEU A 185 5.36 5.16 29.33
C LEU A 185 5.78 6.39 30.14
N LEU A 186 5.53 7.60 29.63
CA LEU A 186 5.82 8.83 30.37
C LEU A 186 4.99 8.93 31.66
N LEU A 187 3.70 8.62 31.59
CA LEU A 187 2.82 8.61 32.76
C LEU A 187 3.27 7.58 33.81
N GLU A 188 3.71 6.40 33.36
CA GLU A 188 4.22 5.35 34.24
C GLU A 188 5.51 5.77 34.96
N GLU A 189 6.42 6.45 34.26
CA GLU A 189 7.65 6.99 34.87
C GLU A 189 7.33 8.10 35.89
N GLU A 190 6.39 9.02 35.56
CA GLU A 190 5.92 10.03 36.50
C GLU A 190 5.30 9.40 37.75
N HIS A 191 4.46 8.38 37.57
CA HIS A 191 3.85 7.66 38.69
C HIS A 191 4.92 7.03 39.59
N ARG A 192 5.93 6.38 39.00
CA ARG A 192 7.05 5.79 39.73
C ARG A 192 7.85 6.84 40.51
N LEU A 193 8.06 8.02 39.92
CA LEU A 193 8.74 9.13 40.60
C LEU A 193 7.93 9.63 41.81
N ILE A 194 6.61 9.76 41.67
CA ILE A 194 5.71 10.16 42.76
C ILE A 194 5.76 9.13 43.90
N GLU A 195 5.74 7.83 43.58
CA GLU A 195 5.86 6.76 44.57
C GLU A 195 7.19 6.85 45.35
N LEU A 196 8.30 7.09 44.65
CA LEU A 196 9.61 7.26 45.28
C LEU A 196 9.63 8.46 46.24
N GLN A 197 9.08 9.61 45.81
CA GLN A 197 8.96 10.80 46.67
C GLN A 197 8.07 10.52 47.88
N ALA A 198 6.95 9.82 47.71
CA ALA A 198 6.07 9.45 48.81
C ALA A 198 6.77 8.52 49.81
N HIS A 199 7.55 7.55 49.34
CA HIS A 199 8.36 6.68 50.19
C HIS A 199 9.44 7.44 50.96
N GLU A 200 10.08 8.41 50.34
CA GLU A 200 11.08 9.27 50.98
C GLU A 200 10.44 10.13 52.08
N LEU A 201 9.32 10.79 51.79
CA LEU A 201 8.56 11.58 52.77
C LEU A 201 8.07 10.71 53.94
N LYS A 202 7.61 9.49 53.66
CA LYS A 202 7.21 8.52 54.69
C LYS A 202 8.38 8.17 55.61
N ARG A 203 9.57 7.95 55.06
CA ARG A 203 10.78 7.68 55.85
C ARG A 203 11.12 8.84 56.78
N PHE A 204 11.04 10.09 56.30
CA PHE A 204 11.26 11.27 57.14
C PHE A 204 10.26 11.36 58.30
N CYS A 205 8.97 11.10 58.03
CA CYS A 205 7.95 11.09 59.08
C CYS A 205 8.20 10.01 60.15
N GLU A 206 8.66 8.83 59.74
CA GLU A 206 8.98 7.72 60.66
C GLU A 206 10.22 8.03 61.52
N THR A 207 11.24 8.70 60.98
CA THR A 207 12.44 9.09 61.73
C THR A 207 12.17 10.23 62.73
N ASP A 208 11.32 11.19 62.38
CA ASP A 208 10.98 12.32 63.25
C ASP A 208 10.09 11.89 64.43
N SER A 209 9.39 10.75 64.33
CA SER A 209 8.60 10.19 65.43
C SER A 209 9.44 9.76 66.66
N HIS A 210 10.77 9.69 66.53
CA HIS A 210 11.70 9.42 67.64
C HIS A 210 12.26 10.70 68.30
N ALA A 211 12.05 11.88 67.71
CA ALA A 211 12.42 13.18 68.27
C ALA A 211 11.19 13.84 68.93
N ASN A 212 10.57 13.16 69.91
CA ASN A 212 9.50 13.73 70.73
C ASN A 212 10.10 14.68 71.79
N ASP A 213 10.77 15.74 71.34
CA ASP A 213 11.07 16.87 72.19
C ASP A 213 9.80 17.76 72.25
N PRO A 214 9.18 17.97 73.41
CA PRO A 214 7.94 18.72 73.53
C PRO A 214 8.05 20.16 72.98
N GLU A 215 9.24 20.77 73.04
CA GLU A 215 9.48 22.12 72.50
C GLU A 215 9.37 22.18 70.97
N THR A 216 9.91 21.19 70.25
CA THR A 216 9.80 21.13 68.78
C THR A 216 8.36 20.87 68.32
N SER A 217 7.58 20.09 69.07
CA SER A 217 6.15 19.90 68.79
C SER A 217 5.35 21.20 68.91
N GLU A 218 5.65 22.03 69.91
CA GLU A 218 4.97 23.31 70.12
C GLU A 218 5.30 24.33 69.02
N VAL A 219 6.56 24.39 68.59
CA VAL A 219 7.00 25.24 67.47
C VAL A 219 6.32 24.82 66.16
N LEU A 220 6.24 23.52 65.88
CA LEU A 220 5.55 22.99 64.69
C LEU A 220 4.07 23.35 64.68
N LYS A 221 3.35 23.20 65.81
CA LYS A 221 1.95 23.62 65.93
C LYS A 221 1.78 25.13 65.73
N MET A 222 2.71 25.94 66.24
CA MET A 222 2.71 27.39 66.02
C MET A 222 2.92 27.76 64.55
N MET A 223 3.85 27.09 63.86
CA MET A 223 4.08 27.29 62.42
C MET A 223 2.85 26.87 61.61
N GLU A 224 2.26 25.72 61.91
CA GLU A 224 1.03 25.24 61.25
C GLU A 224 -0.12 26.24 61.41
N LYS A 225 -0.32 26.78 62.61
CA LYS A 225 -1.34 27.80 62.89
C LYS A 225 -1.08 29.10 62.10
N LYS A 226 0.17 29.56 62.03
CA LYS A 226 0.54 30.75 61.22
C LYS A 226 0.31 30.53 59.74
N ILE A 227 0.64 29.34 59.22
CA ILE A 227 0.41 28.98 57.81
C ILE A 227 -1.10 28.96 57.56
N LYS A 228 -1.89 28.19 58.32
CA LYS A 228 -3.36 28.15 58.16
C LYS A 228 -3.99 29.53 58.19
N ASN A 229 -3.58 30.40 59.13
CA ASN A 229 -4.10 31.77 59.19
C ASN A 229 -3.74 32.62 57.95
N LYS A 230 -2.56 32.43 57.36
CA LYS A 230 -2.17 33.13 56.12
C LYS A 230 -2.95 32.64 54.90
N TRP A 231 -3.25 31.34 54.81
CA TRP A 231 -3.96 30.76 53.66
C TRP A 231 -5.49 30.84 53.76
N LEU A 232 -6.03 30.86 54.99
CA LEU A 232 -7.48 30.96 55.24
C LEU A 232 -7.95 32.39 55.53
N SER A 233 -7.05 33.36 55.68
CA SER A 233 -7.46 34.76 55.67
C SER A 233 -7.91 35.12 54.25
N PRO A 234 -9.17 35.51 54.04
CA PRO A 234 -9.57 36.07 52.77
C PRO A 234 -8.77 37.35 52.55
N MET A 235 -8.18 37.48 51.36
CA MET A 235 -7.55 38.73 50.93
C MET A 235 -8.55 39.88 50.94
#